data_AF-A0A841BLV2-F1
#
_entry.id   AF-A0A841BLV2-F1
#
_cell.length_a   1.000
_cell.length_b   1.000
_cell.length_c   1.000
_cell.angle_alpha   90.00
_cell.angle_beta   90.00
_cell.angle_gamma   90.00
#
_symmetry.space_group_name_H-M   'P 1'
#
loop_
_entity.id
_entity.type
_entity.pdbx_description
1 polymer ?
#
loop_
_entity_poly.entity_id
_entity_poly.type
_entity_poly.pdbx_seq_one_letter_code
_entity_poly.pdbx_strand_id
1 'polypeptide(L)'
;MTPEEVELVRSGAEALRPHLPVVAQDFYRRLFAADPALRTMFTSDPVLQQEKFADELDTIVGSIARFDEFLDRTRLLGARHAGYGVRFRHYGEVR
;
A
#
# COMPACT_ATOMS: atom_id res chain seq x y z
N MET A 1 -13.15 -11.61 -3.43
CA MET A 1 -13.77 -10.32 -3.78
C MET A 1 -14.86 -10.59 -4.78
N THR A 2 -16.05 -10.03 -4.56
CA THR A 2 -17.12 -10.04 -5.56
C THR A 2 -16.87 -8.95 -6.63
N PRO A 3 -17.55 -9.00 -7.79
CA PRO A 3 -17.48 -7.93 -8.78
C PRO A 3 -17.85 -6.56 -8.20
N GLU A 4 -18.83 -6.49 -7.30
CA GLU A 4 -19.27 -5.25 -6.64
C GLU A 4 -18.18 -4.70 -5.72
N GLU A 5 -17.49 -5.56 -4.96
CA GLU A 5 -16.36 -5.15 -4.13
C GLU A 5 -15.20 -4.62 -4.98
N VAL A 6 -14.91 -5.26 -6.12
CA VAL A 6 -13.90 -4.78 -7.07
C VAL A 6 -14.25 -3.38 -7.57
N GLU A 7 -15.50 -3.14 -7.94
CA GLU A 7 -15.93 -1.83 -8.44
C GLU A 7 -15.90 -0.74 -7.36
N LEU A 8 -16.28 -1.07 -6.13
CA LEU A 8 -16.16 -0.16 -4.98
C LEU A 8 -14.70 0.26 -4.74
N VAL A 9 -13.77 -0.70 -4.79
CA VAL A 9 -12.34 -0.39 -4.62
C VAL A 9 -11.83 0.49 -5.76
N ARG A 10 -12.20 0.19 -7.01
CA ARG A 10 -11.75 0.95 -8.18
C ARG A 10 -12.26 2.39 -8.18
N SER A 11 -13.56 2.57 -7.97
CA SER A 11 -14.18 3.89 -7.90
C SER A 11 -13.67 4.72 -6.72
N GLY A 12 -13.49 4.09 -5.55
CA GLY A 12 -12.90 4.74 -4.38
C GLY A 12 -11.46 5.19 -4.62
N ALA A 13 -10.64 4.35 -5.25
CA ALA A 13 -9.26 4.70 -5.60
C ALA A 13 -9.21 5.85 -6.62
N GLU A 14 -10.08 5.85 -7.64
CA GLU A 14 -10.17 6.93 -8.62
C GLU A 14 -10.53 8.27 -7.95
N ALA A 15 -11.50 8.26 -7.03
CA ALA A 15 -11.85 9.45 -6.25
C ALA A 15 -10.72 9.91 -5.32
N LEU A 16 -9.91 8.97 -4.81
CA LEU A 16 -8.78 9.25 -3.93
C LEU A 16 -7.56 9.82 -4.66
N ARG A 17 -7.38 9.52 -5.95
CA ARG A 17 -6.17 9.84 -6.74
C ARG A 17 -5.68 11.29 -6.60
N PRO A 18 -6.52 12.34 -6.70
CA PRO A 18 -6.07 13.72 -6.55
C PRO A 18 -5.51 14.04 -5.15
N HIS A 19 -5.85 13.23 -4.16
CA HIS A 19 -5.51 13.40 -2.75
C HIS A 19 -4.45 12.40 -2.26
N LEU A 20 -3.98 11.50 -3.13
CA LEU A 20 -3.02 10.45 -2.80
C LEU A 20 -1.77 10.94 -2.05
N PRO A 21 -1.13 12.06 -2.43
CA PRO A 21 0.04 12.56 -1.69
C PRO A 21 -0.26 12.89 -0.23
N VAL A 22 -1.40 13.56 0.02
CA VAL A 22 -1.83 13.93 1.38
C VAL A 22 -2.21 12.69 2.19
N VAL A 23 -2.89 11.74 1.54
CA VAL A 23 -3.29 10.47 2.16
C VAL A 23 -2.07 9.62 2.51
N ALA A 24 -1.07 9.53 1.63
CA ALA A 24 0.17 8.81 1.88
C ALA A 24 0.97 9.44 3.04
N GLN A 25 1.03 10.77 3.10
CA GLN A 25 1.63 11.48 4.23
C GLN A 25 0.90 11.16 5.54
N ASP A 26 -0.43 11.21 5.54
CA ASP A 26 -1.23 10.91 6.73
C ASP A 26 -1.10 9.44 7.17
N PHE A 27 -1.03 8.53 6.20
CA PHE A 27 -0.79 7.11 6.42
C PHE A 27 0.52 6.87 7.18
N TYR A 28 1.65 7.39 6.68
CA TYR A 28 2.94 7.22 7.37
C TYR A 28 2.97 7.92 8.73
N ARG A 29 2.30 9.08 8.86
CA ARG A 29 2.15 9.76 10.15
C ARG A 29 1.45 8.86 11.18
N ARG A 30 0.36 8.21 10.80
CA ARG A 30 -0.39 7.29 11.69
C ARG A 30 0.38 6.01 11.97
N LEU A 31 0.99 5.41 10.95
CA LEU A 31 1.80 4.20 11.08
C LEU A 31 2.93 4.39 12.12
N PHE A 32 3.66 5.49 12.02
CA PHE A 32 4.76 5.79 12.94
C PHE A 32 4.31 6.33 14.30
N ALA A 33 3.05 6.76 14.43
CA ALA A 33 2.47 7.07 15.72
C ALA A 33 2.02 5.81 16.46
N ALA A 34 1.55 4.79 15.72
CA ALA A 34 1.18 3.48 16.27
C ALA A 34 2.41 2.69 16.72
N ASP A 35 3.45 2.61 15.88
CA ASP A 35 4.72 1.98 16.22
C ASP A 35 5.91 2.84 15.71
N PRO A 36 6.52 3.66 16.59
CA PRO A 36 7.68 4.47 16.25
C PRO A 36 8.90 3.66 15.79
N ALA A 37 9.03 2.39 16.20
CA ALA A 37 10.16 1.55 15.82
C ALA A 37 10.12 1.20 14.32
N LEU A 38 8.95 1.25 13.67
CA LEU A 38 8.84 1.00 12.24
C LEU A 38 9.60 2.03 11.39
N ARG A 39 9.84 3.25 11.89
CA ARG A 39 10.58 4.30 11.16
C ARG A 39 11.94 3.82 10.66
N THR A 40 12.64 2.97 11.42
CA THR A 40 13.97 2.47 11.04
C THR A 40 13.94 1.54 9.84
N MET A 41 12.78 1.01 9.46
CA MET A 41 12.59 0.17 8.27
C MET A 41 12.43 1.00 7.00
N PHE A 42 12.18 2.31 7.11
CA PHE A 42 11.98 3.22 5.97
C PHE A 42 13.22 4.11 5.80
N THR A 43 14.17 3.65 4.99
CA THR A 43 15.47 4.32 4.78
C THR A 43 15.50 5.21 3.54
N SER A 44 14.46 5.17 2.70
CA SER A 44 14.32 6.03 1.53
C SER A 44 13.89 7.44 1.91
N ASP A 45 14.12 8.39 1.01
CA ASP A 45 13.54 9.73 1.11
C ASP A 45 12.00 9.66 1.28
N PRO A 46 11.41 10.41 2.23
CA PRO A 46 9.97 10.35 2.49
C PRO A 46 9.09 10.70 1.28
N VAL A 47 9.53 11.61 0.41
CA VAL A 47 8.76 11.99 -0.80
C VAL A 47 8.78 10.83 -1.79
N LEU A 48 9.96 10.26 -2.06
CA LEU A 48 10.07 9.08 -2.92
C LEU A 48 9.28 7.88 -2.35
N GLN A 49 9.20 7.75 -1.02
CA GLN A 49 8.44 6.69 -0.38
C GLN A 49 6.92 6.90 -0.52
N GLN A 50 6.44 8.15 -0.55
CA GLN A 50 5.04 8.48 -0.81
C GLN A 50 4.67 8.24 -2.28
N GLU A 51 5.55 8.59 -3.22
CA GLU A 51 5.36 8.32 -4.65
C GLU A 51 5.26 6.81 -4.91
N LYS A 52 6.22 6.03 -4.37
CA LYS A 52 6.17 4.55 -4.45
C LYS A 52 4.88 3.96 -3.88
N PHE A 53 4.37 4.53 -2.80
CA PHE A 53 3.11 4.09 -2.21
C PHE A 53 1.94 4.34 -3.17
N ALA A 54 1.86 5.53 -3.77
CA ALA A 54 0.81 5.88 -4.72
C ALA A 54 0.85 4.99 -5.96
N ASP A 55 2.05 4.78 -6.55
CA ASP A 55 2.25 3.94 -7.74
C ASP A 55 1.86 2.48 -7.48
N GLU A 56 2.23 1.94 -6.32
CA GLU A 56 1.91 0.56 -5.97
C GLU A 56 0.39 0.41 -5.71
N LEU A 57 -0.27 1.39 -5.07
CA LEU A 57 -1.72 1.36 -4.89
C LEU A 57 -2.45 1.37 -6.23
N ASP A 58 -2.05 2.26 -7.15
CA ASP A 58 -2.63 2.32 -8.50
C ASP A 58 -2.42 1.01 -9.27
N THR A 59 -1.24 0.41 -9.15
CA THR A 59 -0.91 -0.88 -9.76
C THR A 59 -1.78 -2.01 -9.20
N ILE A 60 -1.95 -2.06 -7.88
CA ILE A 60 -2.78 -3.05 -7.20
C ILE A 60 -4.23 -2.92 -7.67
N VAL A 61 -4.80 -1.72 -7.60
CA VAL A 61 -6.19 -1.44 -8.00
C VAL A 61 -6.41 -1.76 -9.47
N GLY A 62 -5.47 -1.43 -10.36
CA GLY A 62 -5.56 -1.76 -11.78
C GLY A 62 -5.53 -3.27 -12.07
N SER A 63 -4.97 -4.06 -11.17
CA SER A 63 -4.90 -5.53 -11.30
C SER A 63 -6.05 -6.27 -10.61
N ILE A 64 -6.77 -5.62 -9.70
CA ILE A 64 -7.71 -6.27 -8.77
C ILE A 64 -8.89 -6.98 -9.46
N ALA A 65 -9.23 -6.58 -10.69
CA ALA A 65 -10.26 -7.20 -11.51
C ALA A 65 -9.80 -8.52 -12.19
N ARG A 66 -8.49 -8.80 -12.20
CA ARG A 66 -7.88 -9.99 -12.82
C ARG A 66 -7.12 -10.77 -11.75
N PHE A 67 -7.80 -11.74 -11.14
CA PHE A 67 -7.32 -12.42 -9.93
C PHE A 67 -5.91 -13.01 -10.07
N ASP A 68 -5.61 -13.71 -11.18
CA ASP A 68 -4.28 -14.32 -11.38
C ASP A 68 -3.17 -13.26 -11.47
N GLU A 69 -3.42 -12.17 -12.20
CA GLU A 69 -2.45 -11.06 -12.28
C GLU A 69 -2.25 -10.36 -10.94
N PHE A 70 -3.34 -10.16 -10.19
CA PHE A 70 -3.28 -9.59 -8.85
C PHE A 70 -2.47 -10.50 -7.91
N LEU A 71 -2.69 -11.82 -7.99
CA LEU A 71 -2.01 -12.79 -7.14
C LEU A 71 -0.51 -12.84 -7.43
N ASP A 72 -0.09 -12.83 -8.69
CA ASP A 72 1.33 -12.83 -9.04
C ASP A 72 2.03 -11.53 -8.64
N ARG A 73 1.38 -10.38 -8.84
CA ARG A 73 1.90 -9.08 -8.39
C ARG A 73 2.06 -9.04 -6.87
N THR A 74 1.03 -9.43 -6.12
CA THR A 74 1.06 -9.40 -4.65
C THR A 74 2.07 -10.38 -4.07
N ARG A 75 2.33 -11.53 -4.73
CA ARG A 75 3.44 -12.42 -4.36
C ARG A 75 4.80 -11.75 -4.50
N LEU A 76 5.06 -11.09 -5.64
CA LEU A 76 6.32 -10.38 -5.86
C LEU A 76 6.50 -9.23 -4.87
N LEU A 77 5.43 -8.48 -4.60
CA LEU A 77 5.43 -7.41 -3.61
C LEU A 77 5.70 -7.95 -2.20
N GLY A 78 5.03 -9.05 -1.82
CA GLY A 78 5.22 -9.72 -0.54
C GLY A 78 6.64 -10.22 -0.34
N ALA A 79 7.28 -10.77 -1.39
CA ALA A 79 8.68 -11.19 -1.35
C ALA A 79 9.63 -10.00 -1.09
N ARG A 80 9.38 -8.84 -1.72
CA ARG A 80 10.14 -7.61 -1.43
C ARG A 80 9.95 -7.17 0.03
N HIS A 81 8.72 -7.17 0.53
CA HIS A 81 8.41 -6.82 1.91
C HIS A 81 9.11 -7.74 2.92
N ALA A 82 9.12 -9.05 2.66
CA ALA A 82 9.86 -10.01 3.46
C ALA A 82 11.37 -9.69 3.45
N GLY A 83 11.93 -9.33 2.28
CA GLY A 83 13.31 -8.86 2.16
C GLY A 83 13.62 -7.57 2.95
N TYR A 84 12.63 -6.69 3.14
CA TYR A 84 12.75 -5.50 4.00
C TYR A 84 12.62 -5.81 5.50
N GLY A 85 12.38 -7.08 5.87
CA GLY A 85 12.17 -7.50 7.25
C GLY A 85 10.75 -7.28 7.76
N VAL A 86 9.77 -7.04 6.88
CA VAL A 86 8.35 -6.99 7.25
C VAL A 86 7.91 -8.34 7.77
N ARG A 87 7.19 -8.34 8.90
CA ARG A 87 6.67 -9.54 9.57
C ARG A 87 5.16 -9.44 9.66
N PHE A 88 4.51 -10.59 9.85
CA PHE A 88 3.06 -10.68 10.02
C PHE A 88 2.49 -9.63 11.00
N ARG A 89 3.14 -9.43 12.15
CA ARG A 89 2.70 -8.43 13.15
C ARG A 89 2.64 -6.99 12.60
N HIS A 90 3.50 -6.60 11.65
CA HIS A 90 3.53 -5.24 11.14
C HIS A 90 2.28 -4.92 10.30
N TYR A 91 1.61 -5.93 9.72
CA TYR A 91 0.33 -5.73 9.05
C TYR A 91 -0.79 -5.32 10.02
N GLY A 92 -0.67 -5.60 11.32
CA GLY A 92 -1.64 -5.16 12.34
C GLY A 92 -1.54 -3.67 12.70
N GLU A 93 -0.41 -3.04 12.39
CA GLU A 93 -0.15 -1.60 12.58
C GLU A 93 -0.63 -0.75 11.40
N VAL A 94 -0.86 -1.39 10.24
CA VAL A 94 -1.42 -0.76 9.04
C VAL A 94 -2.94 -0.68 9.19
N ARG A 95 -3.50 0.52 9.37
CA ARG A 95 -4.93 0.77 9.58
C ARG A 95 -5.39 2.02 8.86
#